data_AF-A0A2V5X9Z9-F1
#
_entry.id   AF-A0A2V5X9Z9-F1
#
_cell.length_a   1.000
_cell.length_b   1.000
_cell.length_c   1.000
_cell.angle_alpha   90.00
_cell.angle_beta   90.00
_cell.angle_gamma   90.00
#
_symmetry.space_group_name_H-M   'P 1'
#
loop_
_entity.id
_entity.type
_entity.pdbx_description
1 polymer ?
#
loop_
_entity_poly.entity_id
_entity_poly.type
_entity_poly.pdbx_seq_one_letter_code
_entity_poly.pdbx_strand_id
1 'polypeptide(L)'
;MSYRQTDFALLANIAPALQSHVLKQMEKPRFVVADTMDLWIETTRADLDALLPDVDLLILNDSEAREMTKETSLIKAGRAIRKMGPRYVAIKKGEHGALLFGENEFFSCGAYPLEDIHDPTGAGDT
;
A
#
# COMPACT_ATOMS: atom_id res chain seq x y z
N MET A 1 -5.62 20.02 -19.46
CA MET A 1 -4.92 18.81 -18.99
C MET A 1 -4.09 19.18 -17.75
N SER A 2 -4.73 19.30 -16.58
CA SER A 2 -4.09 19.83 -15.35
C SER A 2 -3.55 18.75 -14.41
N TYR A 3 -3.96 17.48 -14.57
CA TYR A 3 -3.61 16.40 -13.63
C TYR A 3 -2.21 15.81 -13.86
N ARG A 4 -1.56 16.09 -15.00
CA ARG A 4 -0.22 15.57 -15.30
C ARG A 4 0.87 16.23 -14.45
N GLN A 5 0.58 17.40 -13.87
CA GLN A 5 1.50 18.22 -13.06
C GLN A 5 1.12 18.20 -11.57
N THR A 6 0.56 17.10 -11.06
CA THR A 6 0.26 16.99 -9.63
C THR A 6 1.49 16.51 -8.87
N ASP A 7 1.78 17.17 -7.75
CA ASP A 7 2.88 16.81 -6.86
C ASP A 7 2.68 15.42 -6.21
N PHE A 8 1.43 14.99 -6.06
CA PHE A 8 1.06 13.73 -5.40
C PHE A 8 0.22 12.88 -6.33
N ALA A 9 0.47 11.57 -6.34
CA ALA A 9 -0.31 10.59 -7.07
C ALA A 9 -0.86 9.54 -6.10
N LEU A 10 -2.16 9.28 -6.15
CA LEU A 10 -2.78 8.14 -5.47
C LEU A 10 -3.24 7.15 -6.54
N LEU A 11 -2.49 6.06 -6.69
CA LEU A 11 -2.82 4.90 -7.51
C LEU A 11 -3.78 4.03 -6.70
N ALA A 12 -5.06 4.41 -6.69
CA ALA A 12 -6.11 3.63 -6.03
C ALA A 12 -6.18 2.21 -6.61
N ASN A 13 -6.79 1.29 -5.84
CA ASN A 13 -6.85 -0.12 -6.19
C ASN A 13 -7.47 -0.34 -7.59
N ILE A 14 -6.64 -0.84 -8.51
CA ILE A 14 -6.99 -1.31 -9.86
C ILE A 14 -5.85 -2.21 -10.35
N ALA A 15 -6.03 -2.89 -11.48
CA ALA A 15 -4.99 -3.75 -12.06
C ALA A 15 -3.61 -3.05 -12.12
N PRO A 16 -2.52 -3.68 -11.63
CA PRO A 16 -1.21 -3.02 -11.52
C PRO A 16 -0.64 -2.51 -12.85
N ALA A 17 -0.95 -3.19 -13.95
CA ALA A 17 -0.59 -2.75 -15.30
C ALA A 17 -1.23 -1.39 -15.66
N LEU A 18 -2.47 -1.14 -15.20
CA LEU A 18 -3.15 0.13 -15.41
C LEU A 18 -2.61 1.22 -14.46
N GLN A 19 -2.31 0.87 -13.21
CA GLN A 19 -1.61 1.78 -12.27
C GLN A 19 -0.29 2.27 -12.89
N SER A 20 0.51 1.33 -13.43
CA SER A 20 1.75 1.63 -14.15
C SER A 20 1.54 2.51 -15.38
N HIS A 21 0.48 2.24 -16.16
CA HIS A 21 0.13 3.02 -17.34
C HIS A 21 -0.27 4.46 -16.99
N VAL A 22 -1.00 4.66 -15.90
CA VAL A 22 -1.36 5.99 -15.38
C VAL A 22 -0.12 6.73 -14.91
N LEU A 23 0.72 6.09 -14.10
CA LEU A 23 1.93 6.70 -13.54
C LEU A 23 2.89 7.18 -14.64
N LYS A 24 3.07 6.39 -15.72
CA LYS A 24 3.90 6.76 -16.88
C LYS A 24 3.42 8.00 -17.64
N GLN A 25 2.17 8.42 -17.48
CA GLN A 25 1.63 9.62 -18.10
C GLN A 25 1.79 10.88 -17.26
N MET A 26 2.25 10.74 -16.01
CA MET A 26 2.46 11.86 -15.08
C MET A 26 3.86 12.45 -15.24
N GLU A 27 3.97 13.77 -15.08
CA GLU A 27 5.26 14.48 -15.11
C GLU A 27 5.93 14.39 -13.74
N LYS A 28 6.54 13.23 -13.44
CA LYS A 28 7.38 12.96 -12.26
C LYS A 28 6.76 13.47 -10.94
N PRO A 29 5.69 12.83 -10.43
CA PRO A 29 5.12 13.19 -9.12
C PRO A 29 6.20 13.15 -8.03
N ARG A 30 6.07 14.03 -7.04
CA ARG A 30 6.99 14.11 -5.89
C ARG A 30 6.77 12.98 -4.90
N PHE A 31 5.56 12.41 -4.88
CA PHE A 31 5.22 11.30 -4.01
C PHE A 31 4.09 10.45 -4.62
N VAL A 32 4.30 9.14 -4.68
CA VAL A 32 3.37 8.16 -5.24
C VAL A 32 2.88 7.22 -4.14
N VAL A 33 1.57 7.20 -3.92
CA VAL A 33 0.89 6.25 -3.04
C VAL A 33 0.20 5.20 -3.92
N ALA A 34 0.28 3.94 -3.53
CA ALA A 34 -0.51 2.88 -4.16
C ALA A 34 -1.20 2.01 -3.10
N ASP A 35 -2.38 1.52 -3.46
CA ASP A 35 -3.05 0.43 -2.75
C ASP A 35 -3.23 -0.76 -3.73
N THR A 36 -3.43 -1.96 -3.20
CA THR A 36 -3.62 -3.21 -3.95
C THR A 36 -4.72 -4.05 -3.31
N MET A 37 -4.88 -5.31 -3.75
CA MET A 37 -5.77 -6.28 -3.12
C MET A 37 -5.28 -7.70 -3.38
N ASP A 38 -5.80 -8.66 -2.61
CA ASP A 38 -5.60 -10.10 -2.77
C ASP A 38 -5.68 -10.57 -4.24
N LEU A 39 -6.72 -10.17 -4.99
CA LEU A 39 -6.88 -10.55 -6.39
C LEU A 39 -5.64 -10.24 -7.24
N TRP A 40 -5.04 -9.05 -7.08
CA TRP A 40 -3.86 -8.66 -7.87
C TRP A 40 -2.58 -9.33 -7.39
N ILE A 41 -2.49 -9.64 -6.09
CA ILE A 41 -1.40 -10.41 -5.50
C ILE A 41 -1.42 -11.84 -6.04
N GLU A 42 -2.60 -12.43 -6.20
CA GLU A 42 -2.77 -13.80 -6.72
C GLU A 42 -2.62 -13.88 -8.24
N THR A 43 -3.30 -12.98 -8.98
CA THR A 43 -3.48 -13.14 -10.43
C THR A 43 -2.46 -12.36 -11.27
N THR A 44 -1.92 -11.26 -10.75
CA THR A 44 -1.05 -10.34 -11.50
C THR A 44 0.21 -9.96 -10.73
N ARG A 45 0.78 -10.91 -9.99
CA ARG A 45 1.93 -10.66 -9.10
C ARG A 45 3.13 -10.01 -9.80
N ALA A 46 3.43 -10.44 -11.02
CA ALA A 46 4.56 -9.91 -11.78
C ALA A 46 4.39 -8.42 -12.12
N ASP A 47 3.17 -8.00 -12.45
CA ASP A 47 2.87 -6.58 -12.74
C ASP A 47 2.93 -5.74 -11.46
N LEU A 48 2.46 -6.29 -10.34
CA LEU A 48 2.58 -5.64 -9.03
C LEU A 48 4.04 -5.46 -8.64
N ASP A 49 4.85 -6.53 -8.71
CA ASP A 49 6.29 -6.47 -8.40
C ASP A 49 7.04 -5.47 -9.29
N ALA A 50 6.62 -5.30 -10.55
CA ALA A 50 7.19 -4.31 -11.46
C ALA A 50 6.77 -2.87 -11.15
N LEU A 51 5.59 -2.66 -10.54
CA LEU A 51 5.10 -1.35 -10.13
C LEU A 51 5.79 -0.85 -8.84
N LEU A 52 6.07 -1.76 -7.91
CA LEU A 52 6.55 -1.41 -6.56
C LEU A 52 7.80 -0.51 -6.49
N PRO A 53 8.81 -0.63 -7.36
CA PRO A 53 9.97 0.28 -7.36
C PRO A 53 9.63 1.75 -7.65
N ASP A 54 8.51 2.00 -8.32
CA ASP A 54 8.05 3.35 -8.69
C ASP A 54 7.06 3.95 -7.67
N VAL A 55 6.79 3.25 -6.56
CA VAL A 55 5.86 3.67 -5.50
C VAL A 55 6.64 4.18 -4.29
N ASP A 56 6.28 5.35 -3.75
CA ASP A 56 6.88 5.84 -2.50
C ASP A 56 6.24 5.20 -1.27
N LEU A 57 4.91 5.04 -1.25
CA LEU A 57 4.16 4.43 -0.16
C LEU A 57 3.20 3.36 -0.69
N LEU A 58 3.40 2.12 -0.28
CA LEU A 58 2.41 1.05 -0.46
C LEU A 58 1.54 0.93 0.79
N ILE A 59 0.22 0.94 0.60
CA ILE A 59 -0.77 0.66 1.64
C ILE A 59 -1.36 -0.71 1.35
N LEU A 60 -1.55 -1.52 2.40
CA LEU A 60 -2.21 -2.81 2.34
C LEU A 60 -2.71 -3.24 3.73
N ASN A 61 -3.57 -4.25 3.80
CA ASN A 61 -3.98 -4.86 5.06
C ASN A 61 -3.03 -5.99 5.50
N ASP A 62 -3.26 -6.52 6.69
CA ASP A 62 -2.43 -7.54 7.31
C ASP A 62 -2.49 -8.89 6.57
N SER A 63 -3.63 -9.23 5.98
CA SER A 63 -3.85 -10.46 5.22
C SER A 63 -3.10 -10.41 3.89
N GLU A 64 -3.21 -9.31 3.15
CA GLU A 64 -2.45 -9.04 1.93
C GLU A 64 -0.94 -9.06 2.19
N ALA A 65 -0.48 -8.47 3.30
CA ALA A 65 0.94 -8.43 3.64
C ALA A 65 1.51 -9.84 3.87
N ARG A 66 0.74 -10.68 4.57
CA ARG A 66 1.08 -12.10 4.79
C ARG A 66 1.03 -12.86 3.49
N GLU A 67 0.04 -12.62 2.66
CA GLU A 67 -0.13 -13.30 1.39
C GLU A 67 1.02 -13.00 0.44
N MET A 68 1.42 -11.73 0.35
CA MET A 68 2.47 -11.26 -0.54
C MET A 68 3.85 -11.81 -0.15
N THR A 69 4.12 -11.96 1.15
CA THR A 69 5.45 -12.32 1.68
C THR A 69 5.57 -13.74 2.20
N LYS A 70 4.43 -14.40 2.46
CA LYS A 70 4.30 -15.67 3.20
C LYS A 70 4.88 -15.62 4.63
N GLU A 71 5.11 -14.43 5.18
CA GLU A 71 5.58 -14.24 6.55
C GLU A 71 4.41 -14.18 7.54
N THR A 72 4.56 -14.84 8.69
CA THR A 72 3.56 -14.76 9.79
C THR A 72 3.75 -13.53 10.67
N SER A 73 4.92 -12.91 10.65
CA SER A 73 5.17 -11.68 11.41
C SER A 73 4.95 -10.48 10.51
N LEU A 74 4.02 -9.58 10.88
CA LEU A 74 3.80 -8.33 10.14
C LEU A 74 5.05 -7.44 10.13
N ILE A 75 5.90 -7.55 11.16
CA ILE A 75 7.19 -6.84 11.19
C ILE A 75 8.13 -7.37 10.11
N LYS A 76 8.19 -8.68 9.91
CA LYS A 76 8.98 -9.28 8.83
C LYS A 76 8.37 -8.99 7.47
N ALA A 77 7.05 -9.12 7.34
CA ALA A 77 6.31 -8.85 6.11
C ALA A 77 6.54 -7.40 5.64
N GLY A 78 6.32 -6.40 6.50
CA GLY A 78 6.52 -4.99 6.15
C GLY A 78 7.96 -4.68 5.74
N ARG A 79 8.96 -5.26 6.44
CA ARG A 79 10.38 -5.13 6.05
C ARG A 79 10.70 -5.83 4.73
N ALA A 80 10.07 -6.97 4.43
CA ALA A 80 10.24 -7.70 3.18
C ALA A 80 9.64 -6.91 2.01
N ILE A 81 8.41 -6.41 2.16
CA ILE A 81 7.73 -5.60 1.13
C ILE A 81 8.52 -4.34 0.82
N ARG A 82 9.04 -3.63 1.83
CA ARG A 82 9.87 -2.44 1.61
C ARG A 82 11.11 -2.74 0.74
N LYS A 83 11.69 -3.95 0.86
CA LYS A 83 12.84 -4.37 0.03
C LYS A 83 12.46 -4.64 -1.43
N MET A 84 11.17 -4.73 -1.75
CA MET A 84 10.69 -4.94 -3.11
C MET A 84 10.64 -3.63 -3.93
N GLY A 85 10.79 -2.47 -3.29
CA GLY A 85 10.74 -1.18 -3.99
C GLY A 85 10.28 -0.01 -3.12
N PRO A 86 9.14 -0.11 -2.42
CA PRO A 86 8.53 1.06 -1.81
C PRO A 86 9.38 1.65 -0.69
N ARG A 87 9.50 2.98 -0.65
CA ARG A 87 10.23 3.68 0.42
C ARG A 87 9.55 3.50 1.77
N TYR A 88 8.22 3.51 1.75
CA TYR A 88 7.37 3.30 2.90
C TYR A 88 6.34 2.19 2.65
N VAL A 89 5.99 1.47 3.70
CA VAL A 89 4.91 0.48 3.70
C VAL A 89 4.01 0.73 4.89
N ALA A 90 2.71 0.88 4.66
CA ALA A 90 1.69 0.98 5.71
C ALA A 90 0.83 -0.29 5.72
N ILE A 91 0.83 -1.00 6.85
CA ILE A 91 0.00 -2.19 7.06
C ILE A 91 -1.15 -1.82 8.00
N LYS A 92 -2.37 -1.81 7.49
CA LYS A 92 -3.61 -1.67 8.27
C LYS A 92 -3.94 -3.00 8.94
N LYS A 93 -4.28 -2.97 10.23
CA LYS A 93 -4.62 -4.16 11.05
C LYS A 93 -6.08 -4.12 11.52
N GLY A 94 -7.01 -3.66 10.67
CA GLY A 94 -8.41 -3.48 11.06
C GLY A 94 -8.56 -2.69 12.36
N GLU A 95 -9.34 -3.22 13.31
CA GLU A 95 -9.56 -2.64 14.64
C GLU A 95 -8.34 -2.64 15.57
N HIS A 96 -7.17 -3.11 15.12
CA HIS A 96 -5.93 -3.10 15.90
C HIS A 96 -4.96 -1.97 15.50
N GLY A 97 -5.38 -1.07 14.59
CA GLY A 97 -4.62 0.11 14.18
C GLY A 97 -3.74 -0.14 12.97
N ALA A 98 -2.58 0.51 12.90
CA ALA A 98 -1.71 0.46 11.72
C ALA A 98 -0.22 0.42 12.09
N LEU A 99 0.59 -0.15 11.19
CA LEU A 99 2.04 -0.15 11.25
C LEU A 99 2.60 0.59 10.04
N LEU A 100 3.62 1.42 10.23
CA LEU A 100 4.34 2.11 9.15
C LEU A 100 5.83 1.73 9.21
N PHE A 101 6.38 1.34 8.06
CA PHE A 101 7.76 0.96 7.89
C PHE A 101 8.44 1.95 6.94
N GLY A 102 9.57 2.52 7.34
CA GLY A 102 10.40 3.41 6.51
C GLY A 102 11.87 2.98 6.47
N GLU A 103 12.74 3.84 5.93
CA GLU A 103 14.19 3.63 5.95
C GLU A 103 14.74 3.85 7.37
N ASN A 104 14.97 2.75 8.10
CA ASN A 104 15.37 2.72 9.52
C ASN A 104 14.31 3.21 10.51
N GLU A 105 13.12 3.55 10.03
CA GLU A 105 12.00 3.99 10.86
C GLU A 105 10.93 2.89 10.96
N PHE A 106 10.32 2.81 12.13
CA PHE A 106 9.15 1.96 12.39
C PHE A 106 8.20 2.73 13.30
N PHE A 107 6.95 2.82 12.90
CA PHE A 107 5.90 3.48 13.67
C PHE A 107 4.71 2.54 13.82
N SER A 108 4.06 2.59 14.98
CA SER A 108 2.88 1.81 15.29
C SER A 108 1.84 2.73 15.90
N CYS A 109 0.64 2.74 15.32
CA CYS A 109 -0.53 3.42 15.84
C CYS A 109 -1.55 2.37 16.29
N GLY A 110 -2.05 2.49 17.53
CA GLY A 110 -3.19 1.69 17.98
C GLY A 110 -4.48 2.19 17.33
N ALA A 111 -5.50 1.35 17.24
CA ALA A 111 -6.83 1.83 16.87
C ALA A 111 -7.40 2.71 17.98
N TYR A 112 -8.26 3.65 17.58
CA TYR A 112 -9.10 4.34 18.54
C TYR A 112 -10.16 3.38 19.06
N PRO A 113 -10.27 3.18 20.40
CA PRO A 113 -11.25 2.27 20.96
C PRO A 113 -12.65 2.84 20.72
N LEU A 114 -13.48 2.09 20.00
CA LEU A 114 -14.89 2.41 19.77
C LEU A 114 -15.73 1.42 20.58
N GLU A 115 -16.74 1.91 21.30
CA GLU A 115 -17.68 1.07 22.06
C GLU A 115 -18.64 0.32 21.13
N ASP A 116 -19.04 0.93 20.01
CA ASP A 116 -19.91 0.34 18.99
C ASP A 116 -19.22 0.35 17.62
N ILE A 117 -19.01 -0.84 17.04
CA ILE A 117 -18.49 -0.99 15.68
C ILE A 117 -19.68 -0.99 14.72
N HIS A 118 -19.80 0.08 13.92
CA HIS A 118 -20.70 0.11 12.76
C HIS A 118 -19.91 -0.15 11.45
N ASP A 119 -20.59 -0.71 10.45
CA ASP A 119 -20.06 -1.27 9.18
C ASP A 119 -18.65 -0.76 8.76
N PRO A 120 -17.62 -1.62 8.73
CA PRO A 120 -16.23 -1.23 8.46
C PRO A 120 -15.91 -1.01 6.97
N THR A 121 -16.87 -1.19 6.06
CA THR A 121 -16.63 -1.07 4.61
C THR A 121 -16.21 0.36 4.22
N GLY A 122 -15.01 0.52 3.64
CA GLY A 122 -14.48 1.82 3.19
C GLY A 122 -13.57 2.54 4.20
N ALA A 123 -13.38 2.01 5.40
CA ALA A 123 -12.47 2.58 6.41
C ALA A 123 -10.99 2.59 5.98
N GLY A 124 -10.63 1.82 4.95
CA GLY A 124 -9.30 1.85 4.35
C GLY A 124 -9.08 2.98 3.35
N ASP A 125 -10.13 3.49 2.72
CA ASP A 125 -10.04 4.46 1.60
C ASP A 125 -10.35 5.90 2.03
N THR A 126 -10.71 6.11 3.30
CA THR A 126 -11.08 7.41 3.90
C THR A 126 -9.96 8.00 4.75
#